data_AF-Q8XM00-F1
#
_entry.id   AF-Q8XM00-F1
#
_cell.length_a   1.000
_cell.length_b   1.000
_cell.length_c   1.000
_cell.angle_alpha   90.00
_cell.angle_beta   90.00
_cell.angle_gamma   90.00
#
_symmetry.space_group_name_H-M   'P 1'
#
loop_
_entity.id
_entity.type
_entity.pdbx_description
1 polymer ?
#
loop_
_entity_poly.entity_id
_entity_poly.type
_entity_poly.pdbx_seq_one_letter_code
_entity_poly.pdbx_strand_id
1 'polypeptide(L)'
;MGFLESFVSFIVYLASTCGYVGIFILNMLEYACLPFPSEIVLPAIGASVASGKYSMIYALPISVIGGVVGTLISYSVGMYAGKK
;
A
#
# COMPACT_ATOMS: atom_id res chain seq x y z
N MET A 1 -0.73 26.43 -2.81
CA MET A 1 -1.25 25.12 -2.33
C MET A 1 -0.05 24.27 -2.03
N GLY A 2 0.13 23.91 -0.75
CA GLY A 2 1.37 23.34 -0.25
C GLY A 2 1.65 21.95 -0.80
N PHE A 3 2.93 21.57 -0.92
CA PHE A 3 3.35 20.21 -1.29
C PHE A 3 2.64 19.14 -0.43
N LEU A 4 2.44 19.43 0.86
CA LEU A 4 1.69 18.59 1.79
C LEU A 4 0.22 18.41 1.40
N GLU A 5 -0.47 19.46 0.93
CA GLU A 5 -1.89 19.35 0.55
C GLU A 5 -2.07 18.52 -0.72
N SER A 6 -1.15 18.66 -1.70
CA SER A 6 -1.16 17.80 -2.88
C SER A 6 -0.83 16.36 -2.55
N PHE A 7 0.11 16.12 -1.63
CA PHE A 7 0.46 14.76 -1.20
C PHE A 7 -0.70 14.10 -0.45
N VAL A 8 -1.31 14.81 0.49
CA VAL A 8 -2.46 14.31 1.25
C VAL A 8 -3.67 14.11 0.34
N SER A 9 -3.97 15.03 -0.58
CA SER A 9 -5.06 14.87 -1.55
C SER A 9 -4.82 13.68 -2.50
N PHE A 10 -3.56 13.45 -2.90
CA PHE A 10 -3.18 12.28 -3.69
C PHE A 10 -3.37 10.96 -2.92
N ILE A 11 -2.99 10.93 -1.63
CA ILE A 11 -3.23 9.78 -0.75
C ILE A 11 -4.74 9.54 -0.56
N VAL A 12 -5.52 10.60 -0.33
CA VAL A 12 -6.97 10.51 -0.17
C VAL A 12 -7.67 10.09 -1.46
N TYR A 13 -7.19 10.55 -2.62
CA TYR A 13 -7.65 10.11 -3.94
C TYR A 13 -7.34 8.63 -4.15
N LEU A 14 -6.10 8.19 -3.90
CA LEU A 14 -5.72 6.77 -3.91
C LEU A 14 -6.53 5.94 -2.90
N ALA A 15 -6.86 6.47 -1.73
CA ALA A 15 -7.70 5.75 -0.77
C ALA A 15 -9.18 5.68 -1.24
N SER A 16 -9.67 6.72 -1.91
CA SER A 16 -11.07 6.83 -2.34
C SER A 16 -11.37 6.06 -3.63
N THR A 17 -10.41 5.93 -4.53
CA THR A 17 -10.63 5.29 -5.85
C THR A 17 -10.53 3.77 -5.80
N CYS A 18 -9.85 3.20 -4.82
CA CYS A 18 -8.95 2.13 -5.24
C CYS A 18 -9.37 0.71 -4.88
N GLY A 19 -10.50 0.46 -4.21
CA GLY A 19 -11.06 -0.89 -4.20
C GLY A 19 -10.06 -1.95 -3.69
N TYR A 20 -10.03 -3.12 -4.33
CA TYR A 20 -8.95 -4.10 -4.09
C TYR A 20 -7.59 -3.69 -4.68
N VAL A 21 -7.57 -2.91 -5.77
CA VAL A 21 -6.33 -2.46 -6.43
C VAL A 21 -5.55 -1.48 -5.53
N GLY A 22 -6.25 -0.73 -4.69
CA GLY A 22 -5.71 0.21 -3.72
C GLY A 22 -5.04 -0.50 -2.57
N ILE A 23 -5.66 -1.56 -2.10
CA ILE A 23 -5.06 -2.45 -1.10
C ILE A 23 -3.73 -2.99 -1.65
N PHE A 24 -3.70 -3.41 -2.91
CA PHE A 24 -2.48 -3.87 -3.57
C PHE A 24 -1.41 -2.78 -3.66
N ILE A 25 -1.75 -1.62 -4.24
CA ILE A 25 -0.80 -0.53 -4.47
C ILE A 25 -0.29 0.03 -3.14
N LEU A 26 -1.17 0.27 -2.17
CA LEU A 26 -0.82 0.82 -0.87
C LEU A 26 0.13 -0.13 -0.13
N ASN A 27 -0.18 -1.42 -0.09
CA ASN A 27 0.69 -2.41 0.56
C ASN A 27 2.00 -2.62 -0.21
N MET A 28 1.98 -2.54 -1.54
CA MET A 28 3.18 -2.57 -2.37
C MET A 28 4.10 -1.38 -2.08
N LEU A 29 3.56 -0.17 -1.98
CA LEU A 29 4.34 1.04 -1.68
C LEU A 29 4.91 1.00 -0.26
N GLU A 30 4.12 0.57 0.72
CA GLU A 30 4.58 0.37 2.11
C GLU A 30 5.82 -0.53 2.17
N TYR A 31 5.75 -1.70 1.52
CA TYR A 31 6.87 -2.65 1.49
C TYR A 31 8.01 -2.24 0.54
N ALA A 32 7.77 -1.30 -0.38
CA ALA A 32 8.78 -0.71 -1.26
C ALA A 32 9.68 0.34 -0.55
N CYS A 33 9.78 0.29 0.78
CA CYS A 33 10.54 1.23 1.63
C CYS A 33 10.06 2.69 1.59
N LEU A 34 8.82 2.95 1.14
CA LEU A 34 8.22 4.26 1.40
C LEU A 34 7.78 4.34 2.86
N PRO A 35 7.94 5.50 3.52
CA PRO A 35 7.64 5.67 4.94
C PRO A 35 6.12 5.71 5.15
N PHE A 36 5.49 4.54 5.19
CA PHE A 36 4.10 4.33 5.56
C PHE A 36 4.03 3.53 6.87
N PRO A 37 3.30 4.02 7.89
CA PRO A 37 3.10 3.27 9.12
C PRO A 37 2.17 2.07 8.86
N SER A 38 2.72 0.87 8.90
CA SER A 38 2.03 -0.42 8.74
C SER A 38 0.84 -0.58 9.71
N GLU A 39 0.93 0.07 10.86
CA GLU A 39 -0.05 0.15 11.94
C GLU A 39 -1.31 0.94 11.56
N ILE A 40 -1.29 1.67 10.45
CA ILE A 40 -2.46 2.41 9.95
C ILE A 40 -3.02 1.74 8.70
N VAL A 41 -2.16 1.25 7.81
CA VAL A 41 -2.55 0.67 6.51
C VAL A 41 -3.38 -0.61 6.69
N LEU A 42 -2.85 -1.60 7.41
CA LEU A 42 -3.53 -2.88 7.62
C LEU A 42 -4.83 -2.73 8.43
N PRO A 43 -4.89 -1.92 9.51
CA PRO A 43 -6.16 -1.64 10.19
C PRO A 43 -7.18 -0.89 9.34
N ALA A 44 -6.75 0.03 8.46
CA ALA A 44 -7.67 0.69 7.52
C ALA A 44 -8.27 -0.29 6.50
N ILE A 45 -7.46 -1.24 6.01
CA ILE A 45 -7.93 -2.34 5.16
C ILE A 45 -8.92 -3.22 5.94
N GLY A 46 -8.57 -3.61 7.16
CA GLY A 46 -9.42 -4.41 8.05
C GLY A 46 -10.75 -3.74 8.40
N ALA A 47 -10.74 -2.44 8.68
CA ALA A 47 -11.95 -1.65 8.94
C ALA A 47 -12.87 -1.58 7.71
N SER A 48 -12.28 -1.52 6.51
CA SER A 48 -13.03 -1.52 5.24
C SER A 48 -13.66 -2.90 4.96
N VAL A 49 -12.98 -3.99 5.34
CA VAL A 49 -13.53 -5.36 5.30
C VAL A 49 -14.65 -5.52 6.33
N ALA A 50 -14.46 -5.04 7.56
CA ALA A 50 -15.45 -5.10 8.63
C ALA A 50 -16.72 -4.29 8.30
N SER A 51 -16.58 -3.19 7.56
CA SER A 51 -17.70 -2.38 7.07
C SER A 51 -18.47 -3.02 5.89
N GLY A 52 -18.08 -4.22 5.46
CA GLY A 52 -18.72 -4.95 4.34
C GLY A 52 -18.40 -4.38 2.95
N LYS A 53 -17.49 -3.39 2.84
CA LYS A 53 -17.10 -2.80 1.55
C LYS A 53 -16.20 -3.74 0.73
N TYR A 54 -15.39 -4.56 1.40
CA TYR A 54 -14.52 -5.55 0.78
C TYR A 54 -14.67 -6.91 1.45
N SER A 55 -14.52 -7.99 0.69
CA SER A 55 -14.49 -9.34 1.23
C SER A 55 -13.08 -9.68 1.67
N MET A 56 -12.97 -10.20 2.89
CA MET A 56 -11.71 -10.64 3.49
C MET A 56 -10.98 -11.66 2.62
N ILE A 57 -11.73 -12.53 1.94
CA ILE A 57 -11.18 -13.61 1.10
C ILE A 57 -10.36 -13.08 -0.08
N TYR A 58 -10.67 -11.87 -0.55
CA TYR A 58 -9.95 -11.21 -1.65
C TYR A 58 -8.96 -10.18 -1.13
N ALA A 59 -9.33 -9.40 -0.11
CA ALA A 59 -8.47 -8.37 0.45
C ALA A 59 -7.17 -8.95 1.03
N LEU A 60 -7.24 -10.11 1.69
CA LEU A 60 -6.09 -10.75 2.33
C LEU A 60 -5.03 -11.23 1.32
N PRO A 61 -5.34 -12.07 0.31
CA PRO A 61 -4.34 -12.48 -0.67
C PRO A 61 -3.83 -11.30 -1.49
N ILE A 62 -4.67 -10.32 -1.82
CA ILE A 62 -4.25 -9.14 -2.57
C ILE A 62 -3.26 -8.29 -1.79
N SER A 63 -3.49 -8.11 -0.48
CA SER A 63 -2.54 -7.45 0.41
C SER A 63 -1.22 -8.22 0.44
N VAL A 64 -1.25 -9.54 0.65
CA VAL A 64 -0.02 -10.37 0.68
C VAL A 64 0.78 -10.25 -0.62
N ILE A 65 0.13 -10.35 -1.79
CA ILE A 65 0.81 -10.22 -3.09
C ILE A 65 1.42 -8.81 -3.23
N GLY A 66 0.71 -7.76 -2.80
CA GLY A 66 1.23 -6.40 -2.80
C GLY A 66 2.52 -6.27 -2.00
N GLY A 67 2.55 -6.79 -0.77
CA GLY A 67 3.72 -6.74 0.11
C GLY A 67 4.92 -7.53 -0.43
N VAL A 68 4.66 -8.69 -1.05
CA VAL A 68 5.69 -9.50 -1.71
C VAL A 68 6.31 -8.73 -2.88
N VAL A 69 5.47 -8.12 -3.73
CA VAL A 69 5.93 -7.32 -4.86
C VAL A 69 6.71 -6.08 -4.38
N GLY A 70 6.24 -5.39 -3.35
CA GLY A 70 6.94 -4.25 -2.76
C GLY A 70 8.33 -4.63 -2.24
N THR A 71 8.42 -5.74 -1.52
CA THR A 71 9.72 -6.26 -1.01
C THR A 71 10.65 -6.67 -2.13
N LEU A 72 10.14 -7.32 -3.19
CA LEU A 72 10.93 -7.67 -4.37
C LEU A 72 11.50 -6.43 -5.06
N ILE A 73 10.74 -5.33 -5.13
CA ILE A 73 11.23 -4.06 -5.67
C ILE A 73 12.37 -3.51 -4.81
N SER A 74 12.17 -3.41 -3.50
CA SER A 74 13.21 -2.96 -2.57
C SER A 74 14.47 -3.83 -2.66
N TYR A 75 14.30 -5.15 -2.74
CA TYR A 75 15.41 -6.09 -2.90
C TYR A 75 16.15 -5.89 -4.22
N SER A 76 15.42 -5.73 -5.32
CA SER A 76 15.99 -5.44 -6.64
C SER A 76 16.81 -4.16 -6.60
N VAL A 77 16.22 -3.07 -6.09
CA VAL A 77 16.89 -1.78 -5.94
C VAL A 77 18.14 -1.92 -5.07
N GLY A 78 18.07 -2.63 -3.95
CA GLY A 78 19.22 -2.91 -3.08
C GLY A 78 20.31 -3.74 -3.77
N MET A 79 19.94 -4.74 -4.58
CA MET A 79 20.91 -5.54 -5.35
C MET A 79 21.63 -4.72 -6.41
N TYR A 80 20.92 -3.87 -7.16
CA TYR A 80 21.50 -3.07 -8.24
C TYR A 80 22.27 -1.84 -7.69
N ALA A 81 21.77 -1.21 -6.63
CA ALA A 81 22.41 -0.04 -6.01
C ALA A 81 23.55 -0.41 -5.05
N GLY A 82 23.49 -1.58 -4.40
CA GLY A 82 24.52 -2.08 -3.48
C GLY A 82 25.71 -2.74 -4.18
N LYS A 83 25.62 -3.03 -5.48
CA LYS A 83 26.78 -3.37 -6.33
C LYS A 83 27.49 -2.10 -6.82
N LYS A 84 27.98 -1.29 -5.88
CA LYS A 84 28.98 -0.24 -6.11
C LYS A 84 29.82 -0.04 -4.86
#